data_AF-A0A919DYG7-F1
#
_entry.id   AF-A0A919DYG7-F1
#
_cell.length_a   1.000
_cell.length_b   1.000
_cell.length_c   1.000
_cell.angle_alpha   90.00
_cell.angle_beta   90.00
_cell.angle_gamma   90.00
#
_symmetry.space_group_name_H-M   'P 1'
#
loop_
_entity.id
_entity.type
_entity.pdbx_description
1 polymer ?
#
loop_
_entity_poly.entity_id
_entity_poly.type
_entity_poly.pdbx_seq_one_letter_code
_entity_poly.pdbx_strand_id
1 'polypeptide(L)'
;MSAGAPVRRLTAAAGDGDRATLGGKAVGLAALLRAGVRVPDTWVVPVGAEPAAADLATVAAHAPRWAVRSSATVEDGTGLSYAGMFRSELDVPAAGLAAAVAAVRDSARSQRVAAYRARSAAAGPEAGMAVLLQPFRTPVRSGLWLGRGPGRGRLEWTDGSGEALVSGAVTPAWEEWADGSRTAGSAPTALSDAGRPVGAACVALQERLGRPADLEFALLDDGLVWLQFRPMTAELGTPSERPAGDGADLVRGTAAAAGRATARGLRLDHADDPRWEPGAVLLAERTDPDWVPLMAEAAALVTAEGGMLCHAAIVARELGVPCVTGVGADALARLASGRPLEVDGTAGTVAVR
;
A
#
# COMPACT_ATOMS: atom_id res chain seq x y z
N MET A 1 -21.94 -26.32 -15.88
CA MET A 1 -20.65 -25.59 -15.87
C MET A 1 -19.64 -26.48 -15.18
N SER A 2 -18.58 -26.90 -15.87
CA SER A 2 -17.51 -27.68 -15.23
C SER A 2 -16.93 -26.83 -14.11
N ALA A 3 -17.06 -27.28 -12.85
CA ALA A 3 -16.42 -26.62 -11.73
C ALA A 3 -14.90 -26.75 -11.96
N GLY A 4 -14.24 -25.60 -12.20
CA GLY A 4 -12.78 -25.58 -12.32
C GLY A 4 -12.10 -26.13 -11.07
N ALA A 5 -10.83 -26.52 -11.18
CA ALA A 5 -10.07 -26.99 -10.03
C ALA A 5 -10.15 -25.98 -8.86
N PRO A 6 -10.38 -26.45 -7.62
CA PRO A 6 -10.66 -25.58 -6.48
C PRO A 6 -9.45 -24.75 -6.05
N VAL A 7 -8.25 -25.17 -6.45
CA VAL A 7 -7.01 -24.39 -6.40
C VAL A 7 -6.30 -24.51 -7.74
N ARG A 8 -5.81 -23.40 -8.29
CA ARG A 8 -5.13 -23.38 -9.59
C ARG A 8 -3.88 -22.53 -9.58
N ARG A 9 -2.86 -22.93 -10.34
CA ARG A 9 -1.65 -22.11 -10.53
C ARG A 9 -1.99 -20.89 -11.39
N LEU A 10 -1.56 -19.71 -10.97
CA LEU A 10 -1.71 -18.48 -11.73
C LEU A 10 -0.81 -18.53 -12.97
N THR A 11 -1.33 -18.06 -14.11
CA THR A 11 -0.58 -18.00 -15.36
C THR A 11 -0.68 -16.61 -15.98
N ALA A 12 0.19 -16.32 -16.94
CA ALA A 12 0.19 -15.09 -17.71
C ALA A 12 -1.10 -14.88 -18.55
N ALA A 13 -1.94 -15.91 -18.70
CA ALA A 13 -3.18 -15.83 -19.46
C ALA A 13 -4.31 -15.08 -18.72
N ALA A 14 -4.25 -14.97 -17.39
CA ALA A 14 -5.29 -14.31 -16.61
C ALA A 14 -5.30 -12.79 -16.86
N GLY A 15 -6.47 -12.19 -17.07
CA GLY A 15 -6.62 -10.76 -17.38
C GLY A 15 -7.78 -10.10 -16.65
N ASP A 16 -8.12 -8.87 -17.04
CA ASP A 16 -9.21 -8.10 -16.39
C ASP A 16 -10.55 -8.84 -16.41
N GLY A 17 -10.82 -9.66 -17.44
CA GLY A 17 -12.01 -10.50 -17.53
C GLY A 17 -12.11 -11.57 -16.43
N ASP A 18 -11.00 -11.93 -15.79
CA ASP A 18 -10.96 -12.93 -14.71
C ASP A 18 -11.13 -12.31 -13.32
N ARG A 19 -11.18 -10.98 -13.20
CA ARG A 19 -11.20 -10.27 -11.91
C ARG A 19 -12.33 -10.72 -10.99
N ALA A 20 -13.52 -11.00 -11.53
CA ALA A 20 -14.65 -11.51 -10.75
C ALA A 20 -14.38 -12.87 -10.09
N THR A 21 -13.45 -13.65 -10.66
CA THR A 21 -13.10 -15.01 -10.20
C THR A 21 -11.79 -15.04 -9.42
N LEU A 22 -10.83 -14.17 -9.76
CA LEU A 22 -9.46 -14.21 -9.25
C LEU A 22 -9.09 -13.03 -8.33
N GLY A 23 -9.87 -11.95 -8.33
CA GLY A 23 -9.53 -10.71 -7.61
C GLY A 23 -8.49 -9.84 -8.34
N GLY A 24 -8.29 -8.63 -7.81
CA GLY A 24 -7.42 -7.61 -8.39
C GLY A 24 -5.94 -8.00 -8.39
N LYS A 25 -5.38 -8.34 -7.23
CA LYS A 25 -3.96 -8.73 -7.09
C LYS A 25 -3.54 -9.90 -7.99
N ALA A 26 -4.40 -10.90 -8.19
CA ALA A 26 -4.11 -12.00 -9.13
C ALA A 26 -3.93 -11.50 -10.56
N VAL A 27 -4.81 -10.59 -11.01
CA VAL A 27 -4.72 -9.99 -12.35
C VAL A 27 -3.46 -9.13 -12.48
N GLY A 28 -3.09 -8.40 -11.44
CA GLY A 28 -1.84 -7.64 -11.36
C GLY A 28 -0.60 -8.54 -11.50
N LEU A 29 -0.54 -9.64 -10.74
CA LEU A 29 0.52 -10.64 -10.83
C LEU A 29 0.60 -11.29 -12.21
N ALA A 30 -0.54 -11.57 -12.85
CA ALA A 30 -0.57 -12.10 -14.21
C ALA A 30 0.01 -11.11 -15.23
N ALA A 31 -0.18 -9.80 -15.03
CA ALA A 31 0.46 -8.78 -15.86
C ALA A 31 1.99 -8.76 -15.68
N LEU A 32 2.49 -8.95 -14.45
CA LEU A 32 3.93 -9.09 -14.18
C LEU A 32 4.51 -10.34 -14.86
N LEU A 33 3.79 -11.47 -14.83
CA LEU A 33 4.16 -12.68 -15.57
C LEU A 33 4.27 -12.42 -17.08
N ARG A 34 3.30 -11.70 -17.66
CA ARG A 34 3.36 -11.29 -19.08
C ARG A 34 4.52 -10.36 -19.39
N ALA A 35 4.90 -9.49 -18.44
CA ALA A 35 6.05 -8.61 -18.57
C ALA A 35 7.40 -9.35 -18.47
N GLY A 36 7.39 -10.65 -18.20
CA GLY A 36 8.58 -11.50 -18.16
C GLY A 36 9.47 -11.24 -16.95
N VAL A 37 8.92 -10.70 -15.85
CA VAL A 37 9.67 -10.51 -14.61
C VAL A 37 9.50 -11.66 -13.63
N ARG A 38 10.47 -11.80 -12.72
CA ARG A 38 10.42 -12.78 -11.65
C ARG A 38 9.32 -12.41 -10.64
N VAL A 39 8.35 -13.30 -10.49
CA VAL A 39 7.31 -13.26 -9.45
C VAL A 39 7.36 -14.57 -8.65
N PRO A 40 6.82 -14.63 -7.42
CA PRO A 40 6.68 -15.88 -6.69
C PRO A 40 5.75 -16.83 -7.45
N ASP A 41 6.04 -18.14 -7.36
CA ASP A 41 5.06 -19.14 -7.74
C ASP A 41 3.76 -18.89 -6.96
N THR A 42 2.65 -18.80 -7.70
CA THR A 42 1.38 -18.35 -7.13
C THR A 42 0.30 -19.37 -7.45
N TRP A 43 -0.36 -19.86 -6.41
CA TRP A 43 -1.62 -20.58 -6.51
C TRP A 43 -2.75 -19.68 -6.08
N VAL A 44 -3.93 -19.87 -6.65
CA VAL A 44 -5.11 -19.09 -6.33
C VAL A 44 -6.26 -20.02 -5.96
N VAL A 45 -6.89 -19.74 -4.83
CA VAL A 45 -8.22 -20.23 -4.49
C VAL A 45 -9.23 -19.23 -5.06
N PRO A 46 -9.99 -19.57 -6.12
CA PRO A 46 -10.92 -18.63 -6.75
C PRO A 46 -12.07 -18.19 -5.82
N VAL A 47 -12.71 -17.07 -6.17
CA VAL A 47 -13.92 -16.61 -5.49
C VAL A 47 -14.99 -17.71 -5.52
N GLY A 48 -15.54 -18.03 -4.34
CA GLY A 48 -16.57 -19.06 -4.19
C GLY A 48 -16.08 -20.51 -4.29
N ALA A 49 -14.79 -20.76 -4.54
CA ALA A 49 -14.23 -22.11 -4.48
C ALA A 49 -14.09 -22.58 -3.02
N GLU A 50 -14.41 -23.85 -2.78
CA GLU A 50 -14.26 -24.53 -1.50
C GLU A 50 -13.24 -25.68 -1.66
N PRO A 51 -11.93 -25.43 -1.47
CA PRO A 51 -10.92 -26.46 -1.61
C PRO A 51 -11.02 -27.50 -0.49
N ALA A 52 -10.90 -28.77 -0.85
CA ALA A 52 -10.78 -29.83 0.14
C ALA A 52 -9.41 -29.74 0.83
N ALA A 53 -9.30 -30.34 2.02
CA ALA A 53 -8.04 -30.38 2.76
C ALA A 53 -6.89 -31.00 1.93
N ALA A 54 -7.20 -31.99 1.08
CA ALA A 54 -6.22 -32.63 0.20
C ALA A 54 -5.68 -31.70 -0.90
N ASP A 55 -6.52 -30.78 -1.43
CA ASP A 55 -6.09 -29.80 -2.42
C ASP A 55 -5.06 -28.85 -1.82
N LEU A 56 -5.34 -28.33 -0.61
CA LEU A 56 -4.43 -27.44 0.11
C LEU A 56 -3.18 -28.18 0.61
N ALA A 57 -3.29 -29.44 1.02
CA ALA A 57 -2.12 -30.25 1.40
C ALA A 57 -1.17 -30.46 0.20
N THR A 58 -1.71 -30.67 -0.99
CA THR A 58 -0.92 -30.78 -2.23
C THR A 58 -0.16 -29.49 -2.52
N VAL A 59 -0.82 -28.34 -2.37
CA VAL A 59 -0.15 -27.04 -2.50
C VAL A 59 0.90 -26.85 -1.41
N ALA A 60 0.54 -27.06 -0.14
CA ALA A 60 1.41 -26.90 1.02
C ALA A 60 2.73 -27.69 0.92
N ALA A 61 2.74 -28.83 0.23
CA ALA A 61 3.94 -29.64 0.02
C ALA A 61 5.02 -28.95 -0.84
N HIS A 62 4.70 -27.89 -1.58
CA HIS A 62 5.65 -27.19 -2.45
C HIS A 62 6.62 -26.26 -1.68
N ALA A 63 6.28 -25.85 -0.46
CA ALA A 63 7.12 -24.94 0.31
C ALA A 63 6.87 -25.09 1.83
N PRO A 64 7.89 -24.88 2.68
CA PRO A 64 7.73 -24.99 4.13
C PRO A 64 6.92 -23.84 4.73
N ARG A 65 6.97 -22.64 4.11
CA ARG A 65 6.33 -21.41 4.60
C ARG A 65 5.64 -20.66 3.47
N TRP A 66 4.55 -19.97 3.80
CA TRP A 66 3.61 -19.41 2.84
C TRP A 66 3.20 -17.99 3.21
N ALA A 67 3.03 -17.16 2.19
CA ALA A 67 2.28 -15.93 2.23
C ALA A 67 0.88 -16.22 1.70
N VAL A 68 -0.14 -15.88 2.49
CA VAL A 68 -1.56 -16.08 2.18
C VAL A 68 -2.19 -14.70 2.09
N ARG A 69 -2.45 -14.24 0.87
CA ARG A 69 -2.85 -12.84 0.62
C ARG A 69 -4.28 -12.78 0.09
N SER A 70 -5.02 -11.76 0.54
CA SER A 70 -6.31 -11.41 -0.04
C SER A 70 -6.15 -11.00 -1.50
N SER A 71 -7.09 -11.42 -2.35
CA SER A 71 -7.30 -10.84 -3.66
C SER A 71 -8.80 -10.63 -3.86
N ALA A 72 -9.28 -9.47 -3.44
CA ALA A 72 -10.70 -9.16 -3.53
C ALA A 72 -11.08 -8.72 -4.96
N THR A 73 -12.34 -8.94 -5.34
CA THR A 73 -12.89 -8.44 -6.63
C THR A 73 -12.92 -6.92 -6.72
N VAL A 74 -12.89 -6.25 -5.56
CA VAL A 74 -12.97 -4.80 -5.37
C VAL A 74 -11.61 -4.15 -5.07
N GLU A 75 -10.57 -4.93 -4.76
CA GLU A 75 -9.19 -4.41 -4.59
C GLU A 75 -8.63 -3.99 -5.95
N ASP A 76 -7.70 -3.02 -5.97
CA ASP A 76 -6.93 -2.62 -7.16
C ASP A 76 -7.79 -2.21 -8.38
N GLY A 77 -9.00 -1.73 -8.14
CA GLY A 77 -9.91 -1.17 -9.13
C GLY A 77 -9.84 0.36 -9.21
N THR A 78 -10.71 0.95 -10.05
CA THR A 78 -10.89 2.41 -10.20
C THR A 78 -11.75 3.04 -9.11
N GLY A 79 -12.34 2.22 -8.22
CA GLY A 79 -13.13 2.66 -7.06
C GLY A 79 -12.26 2.81 -5.81
N LEU A 80 -12.82 2.45 -4.66
CA LEU A 80 -12.11 2.42 -3.38
C LEU A 80 -10.91 1.45 -3.43
N SER A 81 -9.76 1.78 -2.84
CA SER A 81 -8.61 0.86 -2.82
C SER A 81 -8.77 -0.32 -1.89
N TYR A 82 -9.67 -0.22 -0.90
CA TYR A 82 -9.77 -1.15 0.22
C TYR A 82 -8.41 -1.35 0.95
N ALA A 83 -7.52 -0.34 0.89
CA ALA A 83 -6.16 -0.43 1.41
C ALA A 83 -6.14 -0.89 2.87
N GLY A 84 -5.43 -1.99 3.15
CA GLY A 84 -5.25 -2.54 4.49
C GLY A 84 -6.51 -3.15 5.15
N MET A 85 -7.65 -3.24 4.44
CA MET A 85 -8.90 -3.70 5.06
C MET A 85 -9.08 -5.21 5.08
N PHE A 86 -8.50 -5.91 4.10
CA PHE A 86 -8.53 -7.36 4.04
C PHE A 86 -7.28 -7.96 4.67
N ARG A 87 -7.42 -9.16 5.21
CA ARG A 87 -6.34 -9.86 5.91
C ARG A 87 -5.34 -10.42 4.91
N SER A 88 -4.05 -10.31 5.24
CA SER A 88 -2.98 -11.10 4.65
C SER A 88 -2.14 -11.67 5.79
N GLU A 89 -1.61 -12.88 5.59
CA GLU A 89 -0.73 -13.54 6.56
C GLU A 89 0.58 -13.92 5.90
N LEU A 90 1.70 -13.53 6.52
CA LEU A 90 3.04 -13.88 6.09
C LEU A 90 3.64 -14.95 7.02
N ASP A 91 4.67 -15.64 6.53
CA ASP A 91 5.42 -16.67 7.30
C ASP A 91 4.59 -17.84 7.84
N VAL A 92 3.45 -18.14 7.21
CA VAL A 92 2.54 -19.22 7.62
C VAL A 92 3.20 -20.58 7.39
N PRO A 93 3.38 -21.44 8.41
CA PRO A 93 3.89 -22.80 8.21
C PRO A 93 2.95 -23.60 7.29
N ALA A 94 3.50 -24.52 6.49
CA ALA A 94 2.71 -25.36 5.58
C ALA A 94 1.50 -26.05 6.26
N ALA A 95 1.66 -26.50 7.51
CA ALA A 95 0.58 -27.10 8.30
C ALA A 95 -0.58 -26.13 8.64
N GLY A 96 -0.32 -24.82 8.64
CA GLY A 96 -1.30 -23.77 8.91
C GLY A 96 -2.01 -23.22 7.67
N LEU A 97 -1.64 -23.68 6.46
CA LEU A 97 -2.12 -23.08 5.20
C LEU A 97 -3.65 -23.06 5.10
N ALA A 98 -4.32 -24.14 5.50
CA ALA A 98 -5.78 -24.23 5.44
C ALA A 98 -6.49 -23.24 6.38
N ALA A 99 -5.96 -23.07 7.60
CA ALA A 99 -6.51 -22.12 8.56
C ALA A 99 -6.31 -20.67 8.09
N ALA A 100 -5.14 -20.35 7.56
CA ALA A 100 -4.85 -19.03 6.99
C ALA A 100 -5.74 -18.72 5.78
N VAL A 101 -5.99 -19.68 4.89
CA VAL A 101 -6.92 -19.52 3.76
C VAL A 101 -8.33 -19.17 4.26
N ALA A 102 -8.84 -19.89 5.26
CA ALA A 102 -10.14 -19.60 5.85
C ALA A 102 -10.19 -18.19 6.46
N ALA A 103 -9.19 -17.83 7.27
CA ALA A 103 -9.11 -16.53 7.93
C ALA A 103 -9.05 -15.36 6.92
N VAL A 104 -8.30 -15.51 5.82
CA VAL A 104 -8.25 -14.51 4.74
C VAL A 104 -9.59 -14.39 4.02
N ARG A 105 -10.27 -15.51 3.72
CA ARG A 105 -11.61 -15.48 3.11
C ARG A 105 -12.63 -14.79 3.99
N ASP A 106 -12.63 -15.10 5.28
CA ASP A 106 -13.58 -14.54 6.25
C ASP A 106 -13.38 -13.04 6.47
N SER A 107 -12.16 -12.53 6.23
CA SER A 107 -11.88 -11.09 6.36
C SER A 107 -12.74 -10.21 5.45
N ALA A 108 -13.24 -10.75 4.33
CA ALA A 108 -14.15 -10.05 3.43
C ALA A 108 -15.51 -9.72 4.07
N ARG A 109 -15.91 -10.48 5.09
CA ARG A 109 -17.16 -10.31 5.85
C ARG A 109 -16.94 -9.66 7.21
N SER A 110 -15.73 -9.15 7.47
CA SER A 110 -15.43 -8.51 8.75
C SER A 110 -16.30 -7.27 8.97
N GLN A 111 -16.61 -6.98 10.24
CA GLN A 111 -17.36 -5.79 10.62
C GLN A 111 -16.70 -4.50 10.11
N ARG A 112 -15.37 -4.48 10.05
CA ARG A 112 -14.56 -3.41 9.48
C ARG A 112 -14.89 -3.15 8.01
N VAL A 113 -14.87 -4.19 7.18
CA VAL A 113 -15.21 -4.07 5.74
C VAL A 113 -16.67 -3.66 5.57
N ALA A 114 -17.58 -4.19 6.40
CA ALA A 114 -18.98 -3.79 6.39
C ALA A 114 -19.17 -2.30 6.72
N ALA A 115 -18.47 -1.78 7.75
CA ALA A 115 -18.52 -0.39 8.15
C ALA A 115 -17.94 0.56 7.10
N TYR A 116 -16.82 0.20 6.47
CA TYR A 116 -16.25 0.97 5.37
C TYR A 116 -17.21 1.05 4.17
N ARG A 117 -17.83 -0.07 3.80
CA ARG A 117 -18.83 -0.11 2.73
C ARG A 117 -20.06 0.74 3.04
N ALA A 118 -20.55 0.70 4.27
CA ALA A 118 -21.72 1.49 4.68
C ALA A 118 -21.47 3.00 4.63
N ARG A 119 -20.22 3.43 4.85
CA ARG A 119 -19.82 4.85 4.84
C ARG A 119 -19.45 5.36 3.44
N SER A 120 -19.11 4.48 2.51
CA SER A 120 -18.89 4.89 1.14
C SER A 120 -20.22 5.14 0.43
N ALA A 121 -20.36 6.31 -0.22
CA ALA A 121 -21.50 6.64 -1.05
C ALA A 121 -21.70 5.66 -2.24
N ALA A 122 -20.70 4.83 -2.55
CA ALA A 122 -20.75 3.79 -3.55
C ALA A 122 -21.00 2.40 -2.92
N ALA A 123 -22.24 2.12 -2.54
CA ALA A 123 -22.67 0.77 -2.18
C ALA A 123 -22.66 -0.14 -3.42
N GLY A 124 -21.47 -0.64 -3.78
CA GLY A 124 -21.27 -1.62 -4.85
C GLY A 124 -21.62 -3.06 -4.42
N PRO A 125 -21.48 -4.04 -5.33
CA PRO A 125 -21.69 -5.46 -5.02
C PRO A 125 -20.81 -5.94 -3.86
N GLU A 126 -21.21 -7.05 -3.23
CA GLU A 126 -20.43 -7.66 -2.15
C GLU A 126 -19.03 -8.06 -2.63
N ALA A 127 -18.02 -7.85 -1.78
CA ALA A 127 -16.64 -8.15 -2.13
C ALA A 127 -16.45 -9.68 -2.19
N GLY A 128 -16.25 -10.21 -3.41
CA GLY A 128 -15.79 -11.57 -3.59
C GLY A 128 -14.31 -11.68 -3.18
N MET A 129 -13.93 -12.76 -2.51
CA MET A 129 -12.55 -12.96 -2.04
C MET A 129 -11.94 -14.20 -2.68
N ALA A 130 -10.94 -14.00 -3.53
CA ALA A 130 -9.97 -15.02 -3.89
C ALA A 130 -8.78 -14.95 -2.92
N VAL A 131 -8.02 -16.04 -2.82
CA VAL A 131 -6.84 -16.12 -1.94
C VAL A 131 -5.62 -16.52 -2.75
N LEU A 132 -4.55 -15.74 -2.64
CA LEU A 132 -3.25 -16.04 -3.23
C LEU A 132 -2.40 -16.81 -2.23
N LEU A 133 -1.77 -17.89 -2.68
CA LEU A 133 -0.84 -18.72 -1.92
C LEU A 133 0.51 -18.64 -2.61
N GLN A 134 1.50 -18.10 -1.93
CA GLN A 134 2.85 -17.88 -2.46
C GLN A 134 3.88 -18.45 -1.47
N PRO A 135 4.91 -19.18 -1.91
CA PRO A 135 6.03 -19.55 -1.05
C PRO A 135 6.63 -18.30 -0.40
N PHE A 136 6.79 -18.33 0.91
CA PHE A 136 7.34 -17.21 1.67
C PHE A 136 8.82 -17.42 1.94
N ARG A 137 9.60 -16.37 1.70
CA ARG A 137 11.00 -16.26 2.11
C ARG A 137 11.17 -14.89 2.76
N THR A 138 11.92 -14.86 3.87
CA THR A 138 12.20 -13.61 4.58
C THR A 138 13.01 -12.68 3.67
N PRO A 139 12.51 -11.48 3.36
CA PRO A 139 13.24 -10.54 2.54
C PRO A 139 14.42 -9.90 3.29
N VAL A 140 15.49 -9.63 2.55
CA VAL A 140 16.59 -8.77 3.02
C VAL A 140 16.12 -7.32 3.06
N ARG A 141 15.40 -6.91 2.02
CA ARG A 141 14.73 -5.60 1.90
C ARG A 141 13.43 -5.76 1.17
N SER A 142 12.52 -4.83 1.40
CA SER A 142 11.28 -4.73 0.63
C SER A 142 11.07 -3.29 0.21
N GLY A 143 10.31 -3.09 -0.85
CA GLY A 143 10.03 -1.75 -1.31
C GLY A 143 8.80 -1.65 -2.21
N LEU A 144 8.45 -0.40 -2.42
CA LEU A 144 7.29 0.06 -3.15
C LEU A 144 7.75 1.10 -4.17
N TRP A 145 7.29 0.98 -5.40
CA TRP A 145 7.49 1.96 -6.45
C TRP A 145 6.17 2.60 -6.80
N LEU A 146 6.16 3.93 -6.85
CA LEU A 146 5.03 4.72 -7.27
C LEU A 146 5.36 5.52 -8.52
N GLY A 147 4.80 5.07 -9.63
CA GLY A 147 4.90 5.68 -10.94
C GLY A 147 4.23 7.03 -11.03
N ARG A 148 4.95 8.04 -11.53
CA ARG A 148 4.43 9.41 -11.74
C ARG A 148 4.32 9.83 -13.20
N GLY A 149 4.45 8.87 -14.12
CA GLY A 149 4.44 9.08 -15.56
C GLY A 149 5.58 8.35 -16.27
N PRO A 150 5.73 8.52 -17.59
CA PRO A 150 6.77 7.85 -18.36
C PRO A 150 8.17 8.14 -17.78
N GLY A 151 8.99 7.10 -17.60
CA GLY A 151 10.37 7.23 -17.14
C GLY A 151 10.55 7.67 -15.67
N ARG A 152 9.49 7.99 -14.94
CA ARG A 152 9.57 8.67 -13.63
C ARG A 152 8.74 8.01 -12.53
N GLY A 153 9.23 8.14 -11.31
CA GLY A 153 8.53 7.70 -10.12
C GLY A 153 9.37 7.80 -8.85
N ARG A 154 8.74 7.43 -7.74
CA ARG A 154 9.36 7.39 -6.42
C ARG A 154 9.48 5.95 -5.95
N LEU A 155 10.67 5.60 -5.49
CA LEU A 155 10.96 4.35 -4.81
C LEU A 155 11.00 4.62 -3.29
N GLU A 156 10.28 3.82 -2.50
CA GLU A 156 10.44 3.76 -1.04
C GLU A 156 10.80 2.33 -0.63
N TRP A 157 11.73 2.16 0.31
CA TRP A 157 12.19 0.85 0.76
C TRP A 157 12.62 0.85 2.23
N THR A 158 12.65 -0.36 2.81
CA THR A 158 13.14 -0.62 4.17
C THR A 158 13.88 -1.95 4.23
N ASP A 159 14.68 -2.15 5.26
CA ASP A 159 15.27 -3.46 5.58
C ASP A 159 14.19 -4.41 6.12
N GLY A 160 14.25 -5.68 5.72
CA GLY A 160 13.29 -6.69 6.10
C GLY A 160 11.94 -6.58 5.38
N SER A 161 10.86 -6.87 6.11
CA SER A 161 9.49 -7.03 5.58
C SER A 161 8.87 -5.70 5.12
N GLY A 162 8.15 -5.75 4.00
CA GLY A 162 7.39 -4.63 3.46
C GLY A 162 6.15 -4.23 4.28
N GLU A 163 5.70 -5.07 5.22
CA GLU A 163 4.56 -4.75 6.09
C GLU A 163 4.76 -3.44 6.87
N ALA A 164 6.00 -3.15 7.28
CA ALA A 164 6.36 -1.92 7.96
C ALA A 164 6.19 -0.67 7.07
N LEU A 165 6.42 -0.81 5.75
CA LEU A 165 6.22 0.29 4.79
C LEU A 165 4.73 0.62 4.66
N VAL A 166 3.91 -0.42 4.45
CA VAL A 166 2.48 -0.29 4.19
C VAL A 166 1.74 0.25 5.42
N SER A 167 2.06 -0.30 6.60
CA SER A 167 1.50 0.16 7.88
C SER A 167 1.99 1.55 8.30
N GLY A 168 3.04 2.07 7.66
CA GLY A 168 3.68 3.31 8.07
C GLY A 168 4.43 3.19 9.40
N ALA A 169 4.74 1.97 9.88
CA ALA A 169 5.49 1.73 11.10
C ALA A 169 6.98 2.13 11.04
N VAL A 170 7.44 2.55 9.87
CA VAL A 170 8.79 3.09 9.65
C VAL A 170 8.72 4.29 8.73
N THR A 171 9.67 5.21 8.90
CA THR A 171 10.00 6.20 7.88
C THR A 171 10.96 5.55 6.88
N PRO A 172 10.54 5.34 5.62
CA PRO A 172 11.33 4.57 4.67
C PRO A 172 12.53 5.35 4.13
N ALA A 173 13.54 4.61 3.66
CA ALA A 173 14.48 5.18 2.70
C ALA A 173 13.76 5.43 1.37
N TRP A 174 14.14 6.48 0.66
CA TRP A 174 13.46 6.88 -0.57
C TRP A 174 14.41 7.35 -1.64
N GLU A 175 13.97 7.23 -2.89
CA GLU A 175 14.67 7.69 -4.08
C GLU A 175 13.68 8.24 -5.09
N GLU A 176 14.05 9.35 -5.72
CA GLU A 176 13.33 9.92 -6.86
C GLU A 176 14.07 9.54 -8.14
N TRP A 177 13.31 9.16 -9.16
CA TRP A 177 13.83 8.65 -10.42
C TRP A 177 13.17 9.35 -11.60
N ALA A 178 13.98 9.71 -12.59
CA ALA A 178 13.54 10.26 -13.87
C ALA A 178 14.50 9.82 -14.98
N ASP A 179 13.93 9.47 -16.14
CA ASP A 179 14.65 9.10 -17.37
C ASP A 179 15.75 8.05 -17.13
N GLY A 180 15.41 7.02 -16.32
CA GLY A 180 16.31 5.89 -16.03
C GLY A 180 17.44 6.20 -15.03
N SER A 181 17.43 7.38 -14.41
CA SER A 181 18.45 7.81 -13.45
C SER A 181 17.85 8.24 -12.12
N ARG A 182 18.62 8.09 -11.04
CA ARG A 182 18.26 8.59 -9.71
C ARG A 182 18.55 10.08 -9.63
N THR A 183 17.53 10.89 -9.34
CA THR A 183 17.63 12.36 -9.24
C THR A 183 17.79 12.84 -7.80
N ALA A 184 17.24 12.11 -6.84
CA ALA A 184 17.37 12.40 -5.41
C ALA A 184 17.18 11.15 -4.55
N GLY A 185 17.47 11.24 -3.25
CA GLY A 185 17.03 10.25 -2.27
C GLY A 185 17.64 10.46 -0.88
N SER A 186 17.20 9.64 0.07
CA SER A 186 17.62 9.73 1.48
C SER A 186 18.99 9.11 1.77
N ALA A 187 19.43 8.16 0.95
CA ALA A 187 20.73 7.48 1.10
C ALA A 187 21.80 8.06 0.15
N PRO A 188 23.11 7.89 0.42
CA PRO A 188 24.16 8.33 -0.49
C PRO A 188 24.12 7.60 -1.85
N THR A 189 23.78 6.32 -1.84
CA THR A 189 23.74 5.44 -3.02
C THR A 189 22.33 4.92 -3.27
N ALA A 190 22.05 4.52 -4.50
CA ALA A 190 20.79 3.87 -4.87
C ALA A 190 20.72 2.45 -4.30
N LEU A 191 19.51 2.01 -3.94
CA LEU A 191 19.20 0.61 -3.68
C LEU A 191 19.57 -0.22 -4.91
N SER A 192 20.29 -1.31 -4.70
CA SER A 192 20.76 -2.18 -5.77
C SER A 192 20.55 -3.66 -5.47
N ASP A 193 20.37 -4.43 -6.55
CA ASP A 193 20.37 -5.88 -6.59
C ASP A 193 21.54 -6.34 -7.47
N ALA A 194 22.51 -7.05 -6.89
CA ALA A 194 23.75 -7.45 -7.56
C ALA A 194 24.42 -6.30 -8.34
N GLY A 195 24.48 -5.10 -7.74
CA GLY A 195 25.08 -3.90 -8.34
C GLY A 195 24.21 -3.16 -9.36
N ARG A 196 23.02 -3.69 -9.71
CA ARG A 196 22.06 -3.00 -10.59
C ARG A 196 21.06 -2.20 -9.76
N PRO A 197 20.83 -0.91 -10.07
CA PRO A 197 19.86 -0.12 -9.31
C PRO A 197 18.43 -0.65 -9.44
N VAL A 198 17.74 -0.80 -8.31
CA VAL A 198 16.35 -1.29 -8.27
C VAL A 198 15.39 -0.27 -8.89
N GLY A 199 15.60 1.03 -8.68
CA GLY A 199 14.75 2.05 -9.29
C GLY A 199 14.80 2.05 -10.82
N ALA A 200 15.95 1.73 -11.42
CA ALA A 200 16.05 1.51 -12.87
C ALA A 200 15.21 0.31 -13.34
N ALA A 201 15.18 -0.77 -12.54
CA ALA A 201 14.30 -1.91 -12.82
C ALA A 201 12.81 -1.56 -12.70
N CYS A 202 12.45 -0.68 -11.77
CA CYS A 202 11.09 -0.16 -11.62
C CYS A 202 10.67 0.67 -12.84
N VAL A 203 11.52 1.59 -13.30
CA VAL A 203 11.29 2.38 -14.52
C VAL A 203 11.07 1.47 -15.73
N ALA A 204 11.97 0.50 -15.95
CA ALA A 204 11.88 -0.42 -17.08
C ALA A 204 10.64 -1.35 -17.01
N LEU A 205 10.21 -1.76 -15.80
CA LEU A 205 8.98 -2.53 -15.64
C LEU A 205 7.74 -1.68 -15.92
N GLN A 206 7.69 -0.46 -15.40
CA GLN A 206 6.60 0.47 -15.67
C GLN A 206 6.43 0.75 -17.18
N GLU A 207 7.53 0.97 -17.90
CA GLU A 207 7.51 1.17 -19.35
C GLU A 207 6.94 -0.05 -20.09
N ARG A 208 7.36 -1.26 -19.71
CA ARG A 208 6.80 -2.51 -20.26
C ARG A 208 5.32 -2.69 -19.96
N LEU A 209 4.85 -2.20 -18.81
CA LEU A 209 3.43 -2.21 -18.43
C LEU A 209 2.62 -1.12 -19.15
N GLY A 210 3.29 -0.14 -19.78
CA GLY A 210 2.68 0.88 -20.63
C GLY A 210 1.84 1.93 -19.89
N ARG A 211 1.97 2.01 -18.56
CA ARG A 211 1.19 2.94 -17.71
C ARG A 211 1.91 3.18 -16.38
N PRO A 212 1.65 4.30 -15.68
CA PRO A 212 2.15 4.50 -14.33
C PRO A 212 1.74 3.33 -13.42
N ALA A 213 2.72 2.82 -12.67
CA ALA A 213 2.57 1.58 -11.92
C ALA A 213 2.82 1.81 -10.43
N ASP A 214 1.97 1.22 -9.61
CA ASP A 214 2.24 0.93 -8.20
C ASP A 214 2.76 -0.51 -8.14
N LEU A 215 4.04 -0.67 -7.75
CA LEU A 215 4.72 -1.96 -7.74
C LEU A 215 5.24 -2.27 -6.34
N GLU A 216 5.01 -3.49 -5.87
CA GLU A 216 5.63 -4.01 -4.66
C GLU A 216 6.72 -5.02 -5.03
N PHE A 217 7.84 -5.02 -4.30
CA PHE A 217 8.91 -5.99 -4.48
C PHE A 217 9.56 -6.40 -3.16
N ALA A 218 10.24 -7.54 -3.21
CA ALA A 218 11.20 -7.99 -2.21
C ALA A 218 12.56 -8.24 -2.86
N LEU A 219 13.62 -7.83 -2.16
CA LEU A 219 14.98 -8.32 -2.40
C LEU A 219 15.22 -9.51 -1.47
N LEU A 220 15.38 -10.67 -2.09
CA LEU A 220 15.77 -11.89 -1.41
C LEU A 220 17.29 -12.06 -1.51
N ASP A 221 17.80 -13.08 -0.83
CA ASP A 221 19.21 -13.48 -0.93
C ASP A 221 19.64 -13.80 -2.38
N ASP A 222 18.71 -14.31 -3.19
CA ASP A 222 18.91 -14.64 -4.60
C ASP A 222 18.36 -13.60 -5.59
N GLY A 223 18.04 -12.40 -5.12
CA GLY A 223 17.75 -11.23 -5.94
C GLY A 223 16.30 -10.74 -5.95
N LEU A 224 16.00 -9.81 -6.87
CA LEU A 224 14.73 -9.10 -6.94
C LEU A 224 13.54 -9.98 -7.37
N VAL A 225 12.45 -9.88 -6.60
CA VAL A 225 11.16 -10.53 -6.88
C VAL A 225 10.03 -9.52 -6.79
N TRP A 226 9.16 -9.48 -7.81
CA TRP A 226 8.00 -8.59 -7.85
C TRP A 226 6.79 -9.25 -7.22
N LEU A 227 6.16 -8.57 -6.26
CA LEU A 227 5.12 -9.13 -5.39
C LEU A 227 3.71 -8.67 -5.75
N GLN A 228 3.57 -7.48 -6.34
CA GLN A 228 2.27 -6.94 -6.74
C GLN A 228 2.46 -5.83 -7.78
N PHE A 229 1.46 -5.68 -8.64
CA PHE A 229 1.30 -4.55 -9.54
C PHE A 229 -0.15 -4.07 -9.48
N ARG A 230 -0.31 -2.76 -9.33
CA ARG A 230 -1.57 -2.06 -9.50
C ARG A 230 -1.38 -0.92 -10.52
N PRO A 231 -2.27 -0.77 -11.51
CA PRO A 231 -2.26 0.40 -12.37
C PRO A 231 -2.67 1.65 -11.57
N MET A 232 -1.89 2.72 -11.67
CA MET A 232 -2.23 4.00 -11.05
C MET A 232 -3.30 4.72 -11.88
N THR A 233 -4.37 5.17 -11.23
CA THR A 233 -5.51 5.86 -11.86
C THR A 233 -5.60 7.35 -11.50
N ALA A 234 -4.88 7.79 -10.47
CA ALA A 234 -4.80 9.18 -10.04
C ALA A 234 -3.45 9.80 -10.44
N GLU A 235 -3.48 11.00 -11.02
CA GLU A 235 -2.26 11.78 -11.23
C GLU A 235 -1.69 12.19 -9.87
N LEU A 236 -0.46 11.76 -9.60
CA LEU A 236 0.29 12.24 -8.45
C LEU A 236 0.93 13.56 -8.84
N GLY A 237 0.63 14.62 -8.10
CA GLY A 237 1.34 15.88 -8.24
C GLY A 237 2.84 15.66 -8.11
N THR A 238 3.61 16.39 -8.91
CA THR A 238 5.06 16.51 -8.72
C THR A 238 5.32 17.15 -7.35
N PRO A 239 6.16 16.57 -6.48
CA PRO A 239 6.61 17.25 -5.28
C PRO A 239 7.22 18.59 -5.69
N SER A 240 6.79 19.68 -5.06
CA SER A 240 7.51 20.95 -5.14
C SER A 240 8.92 20.74 -4.61
N GLU A 241 9.92 21.37 -5.25
CA GLU A 241 11.25 21.52 -4.65
C GLU A 241 11.12 22.09 -3.24
N ARG A 242 11.99 21.61 -2.34
CA ARG A 242 12.11 22.08 -0.95
C ARG A 242 12.21 23.61 -0.92
N PRO A 243 11.21 24.35 -0.39
CA PRO A 243 11.37 25.79 -0.20
C PRO A 243 12.31 26.04 0.99
N ALA A 244 13.34 26.87 0.80
CA ALA A 244 14.26 27.29 1.86
C ALA A 244 13.53 28.18 2.89
N GLY A 245 13.67 27.84 4.17
CA GLY A 245 13.19 28.67 5.29
C GLY A 245 13.09 27.90 6.60
N ASP A 246 13.93 28.26 7.57
CA ASP A 246 13.86 27.80 8.97
C ASP A 246 13.10 28.84 9.80
N GLY A 247 11.89 28.49 10.22
CA GLY A 247 11.14 29.19 11.26
C GLY A 247 10.82 28.21 12.37
N ALA A 248 10.93 28.63 13.63
CA ALA A 248 10.67 27.78 14.79
C ALA A 248 9.26 27.15 14.79
N ASP A 249 8.28 27.73 14.09
CA ASP A 249 6.90 27.23 13.99
C ASP A 249 6.61 26.38 12.74
N LEU A 250 7.63 26.06 11.93
CA LEU A 250 7.47 25.27 10.70
C LEU A 250 7.99 23.84 10.88
N VAL A 251 7.13 22.87 10.67
CA VAL A 251 7.43 21.43 10.63
C VAL A 251 7.38 20.95 9.18
N ARG A 252 8.23 19.98 8.85
CA ARG A 252 8.36 19.41 7.50
C ARG A 252 8.21 17.90 7.55
N GLY A 253 7.59 17.34 6.52
CA GLY A 253 7.43 15.91 6.32
C GLY A 253 7.36 15.56 4.83
N THR A 254 6.77 14.42 4.53
CA THR A 254 6.50 13.98 3.16
C THR A 254 5.20 14.59 2.65
N ALA A 255 5.25 15.28 1.51
CA ALA A 255 4.08 15.74 0.77
C ALA A 255 3.27 14.54 0.23
N ALA A 256 2.30 14.06 1.00
CA ALA A 256 1.65 12.76 0.79
C ALA A 256 0.36 12.86 -0.05
N ALA A 257 -0.43 13.92 0.16
CA ALA A 257 -1.61 14.26 -0.61
C ALA A 257 -1.72 15.78 -0.76
N ALA A 258 -1.92 16.26 -1.99
CA ALA A 258 -1.92 17.68 -2.32
C ALA A 258 -3.10 18.45 -1.70
N GLY A 259 -2.94 19.77 -1.59
CA GLY A 259 -3.96 20.69 -1.07
C GLY A 259 -3.49 21.44 0.17
N ARG A 260 -4.31 22.39 0.62
CA ARG A 260 -4.03 23.24 1.78
C ARG A 260 -5.26 23.36 2.67
N ALA A 261 -5.05 23.35 3.98
CA ALA A 261 -6.10 23.62 4.95
C ALA A 261 -5.53 24.30 6.19
N THR A 262 -6.37 25.05 6.90
CA THR A 262 -6.04 25.61 8.21
C THR A 262 -7.16 25.30 9.19
N ALA A 263 -6.85 24.56 10.24
CA ALA A 263 -7.79 24.20 11.28
C ALA A 263 -7.06 23.86 12.59
N ARG A 264 -7.80 23.69 13.68
CA ARG A 264 -7.26 23.30 14.97
C ARG A 264 -6.59 21.92 14.89
N GLY A 265 -5.37 21.79 15.40
CA GLY A 265 -4.68 20.51 15.50
C GLY A 265 -5.19 19.65 16.66
N LEU A 266 -5.66 18.43 16.37
CA LEU A 266 -6.09 17.46 17.38
C LEU A 266 -5.25 16.19 17.27
N ARG A 267 -4.47 15.91 18.32
CA ARG A 267 -3.78 14.64 18.48
C ARG A 267 -4.69 13.61 19.12
N LEU A 268 -4.90 12.51 18.40
CA LEU A 268 -5.62 11.35 18.89
C LEU A 268 -4.68 10.14 18.89
N ASP A 269 -4.90 9.24 19.85
CA ASP A 269 -4.15 7.98 19.94
C ASP A 269 -4.98 6.80 19.40
N HIS A 270 -6.31 6.94 19.33
CA HIS A 270 -7.25 5.93 18.84
C HIS A 270 -8.36 6.56 17.96
N ALA A 271 -8.91 5.77 17.04
CA ALA A 271 -9.91 6.24 16.07
C ALA A 271 -11.31 6.48 16.67
N ASP A 272 -11.60 5.95 17.85
CA ASP A 272 -12.87 6.11 18.58
C ASP A 272 -12.80 7.20 19.66
N ASP A 273 -11.74 8.03 19.64
CA ASP A 273 -11.53 9.06 20.64
C ASP A 273 -12.66 10.12 20.60
N PRO A 274 -13.39 10.34 21.71
CA PRO A 274 -14.53 11.24 21.75
C PRO A 274 -14.14 12.72 21.61
N ARG A 275 -12.85 13.06 21.66
CA ARG A 275 -12.34 14.42 21.43
C ARG A 275 -12.33 14.81 19.96
N TRP A 276 -12.62 13.88 19.03
CA TRP A 276 -12.63 14.18 17.60
C TRP A 276 -13.65 15.28 17.26
N GLU A 277 -13.20 16.25 16.47
CA GLU A 277 -14.02 17.36 15.97
C GLU A 277 -13.94 17.35 14.42
N PRO A 278 -15.05 17.13 13.70
CA PRO A 278 -15.08 17.23 12.25
C PRO A 278 -14.53 18.58 11.75
N GLY A 279 -13.69 18.56 10.73
CA GLY A 279 -12.99 19.73 10.20
C GLY A 279 -11.71 20.11 10.94
N ALA A 280 -11.28 19.38 11.97
CA ALA A 280 -9.96 19.56 12.59
C ALA A 280 -8.81 19.01 11.71
N VAL A 281 -7.58 19.41 12.02
CA VAL A 281 -6.38 18.73 11.51
C VAL A 281 -6.13 17.50 12.39
N LEU A 282 -6.24 16.32 11.78
CA LEU A 282 -6.00 15.03 12.43
C LEU A 282 -4.50 14.81 12.59
N LEU A 283 -4.02 14.81 13.84
CA LEU A 283 -2.66 14.45 14.19
C LEU A 283 -2.67 13.04 14.79
N ALA A 284 -1.89 12.12 14.22
CA ALA A 284 -1.78 10.76 14.73
C ALA A 284 -0.34 10.27 14.60
N GLU A 285 0.07 9.32 15.44
CA GLU A 285 1.39 8.70 15.25
C GLU A 285 1.41 7.89 13.94
N ARG A 286 0.38 7.05 13.79
CA ARG A 286 0.05 6.23 12.63
C ARG A 286 -1.45 6.17 12.46
N THR A 287 -1.90 5.74 11.29
CA THR A 287 -3.31 5.42 11.04
C THR A 287 -3.43 4.03 10.49
N ASP A 288 -4.55 3.40 10.79
CA ASP A 288 -5.02 2.16 10.20
C ASP A 288 -6.43 2.38 9.64
N PRO A 289 -7.03 1.41 8.93
CA PRO A 289 -8.34 1.64 8.31
C PRO A 289 -9.50 2.02 9.27
N ASP A 290 -9.37 1.89 10.59
CA ASP A 290 -10.42 2.33 11.54
C ASP A 290 -10.48 3.86 11.62
N TRP A 291 -9.40 4.54 11.22
CA TRP A 291 -9.30 6.00 11.17
C TRP A 291 -9.98 6.63 9.97
N VAL A 292 -10.29 5.85 8.91
CA VAL A 292 -10.90 6.35 7.67
C VAL A 292 -12.09 7.30 7.89
N PRO A 293 -13.02 7.06 8.84
CA PRO A 293 -14.13 7.98 9.08
C PRO A 293 -13.67 9.37 9.54
N LEU A 294 -12.70 9.42 10.45
CA LEU A 294 -12.10 10.68 10.92
C LEU A 294 -11.34 11.34 9.78
N MET A 295 -10.59 10.56 8.99
CA MET A 295 -9.86 11.07 7.82
C MET A 295 -10.79 11.72 6.80
N ALA A 296 -11.99 11.18 6.59
CA ALA A 296 -12.98 11.73 5.65
C ALA A 296 -13.62 13.05 6.13
N GLU A 297 -13.63 13.28 7.45
CA GLU A 297 -14.15 14.50 8.06
C GLU A 297 -13.04 15.53 8.36
N ALA A 298 -11.77 15.14 8.25
CA ALA A 298 -10.63 15.99 8.59
C ALA A 298 -10.42 17.10 7.56
N ALA A 299 -9.97 18.27 8.02
CA ALA A 299 -9.51 19.34 7.14
C ALA A 299 -8.12 19.04 6.53
N ALA A 300 -7.26 18.35 7.30
CA ALA A 300 -5.97 17.84 6.86
C ALA A 300 -5.49 16.70 7.79
N LEU A 301 -4.51 15.93 7.33
CA LEU A 301 -3.87 14.85 8.09
C LEU A 301 -2.38 15.12 8.27
N VAL A 302 -1.87 14.84 9.47
CA VAL A 302 -0.44 14.83 9.76
C VAL A 302 -0.09 13.59 10.57
N THR A 303 0.90 12.81 10.09
CA THR A 303 1.39 11.63 10.83
C THR A 303 2.85 11.74 11.23
N ALA A 304 3.19 11.23 12.42
CA ALA A 304 4.59 11.17 12.87
C ALA A 304 5.42 10.23 11.99
N GLU A 305 4.86 9.07 11.64
CA GLU A 305 5.51 8.04 10.84
C GLU A 305 4.89 7.91 9.44
N GLY A 306 5.57 7.20 8.55
CA GLY A 306 5.07 6.86 7.22
C GLY A 306 5.63 7.71 6.07
N GLY A 307 5.82 7.07 4.92
CA GLY A 307 6.21 7.71 3.67
C GLY A 307 5.04 8.05 2.77
N MET A 308 5.32 8.32 1.50
CA MET A 308 4.30 8.63 0.49
C MET A 308 3.39 7.43 0.19
N LEU A 309 3.82 6.23 0.54
CA LEU A 309 3.15 4.98 0.17
C LEU A 309 2.47 4.28 1.36
N CYS A 310 2.44 4.93 2.53
CA CYS A 310 1.75 4.39 3.71
C CYS A 310 0.22 4.53 3.61
N HIS A 311 -0.50 3.81 4.48
CA HIS A 311 -1.96 3.86 4.60
C HIS A 311 -2.52 5.30 4.63
N ALA A 312 -1.97 6.17 5.49
CA ALA A 312 -2.41 7.56 5.64
C ALA A 312 -2.36 8.32 4.30
N ALA A 313 -1.26 8.17 3.56
CA ALA A 313 -1.04 8.83 2.29
C ALA A 313 -1.99 8.33 1.20
N ILE A 314 -2.22 7.01 1.13
CA ILE A 314 -3.12 6.40 0.13
C ILE A 314 -4.55 6.89 0.34
N VAL A 315 -5.08 6.75 1.56
CA VAL A 315 -6.46 7.11 1.87
C VAL A 315 -6.69 8.61 1.75
N ALA A 316 -5.74 9.44 2.20
CA ALA A 316 -5.85 10.89 2.06
C ALA A 316 -5.96 11.35 0.60
N ARG A 317 -5.19 10.74 -0.32
CA ARG A 317 -5.30 11.02 -1.77
C ARG A 317 -6.67 10.64 -2.32
N GLU A 318 -7.22 9.51 -1.89
CA GLU A 318 -8.53 9.03 -2.34
C GLU A 318 -9.67 9.91 -1.84
N LEU A 319 -9.54 10.45 -0.63
CA LEU A 319 -10.50 11.37 -0.02
C LEU A 319 -10.30 12.83 -0.48
N GLY A 320 -9.20 13.14 -1.17
CA GLY A 320 -8.84 14.51 -1.55
C GLY A 320 -8.49 15.41 -0.37
N VAL A 321 -8.02 14.82 0.74
CA VAL A 321 -7.69 15.55 1.97
C VAL A 321 -6.18 15.84 2.01
N PRO A 322 -5.74 17.08 2.25
CA PRO A 322 -4.32 17.41 2.37
C PRO A 322 -3.60 16.56 3.43
N CYS A 323 -2.42 16.04 3.10
CA CYS A 323 -1.72 15.11 3.99
C CYS A 323 -0.20 15.32 3.99
N VAL A 324 0.38 15.38 5.21
CA VAL A 324 1.83 15.39 5.44
C VAL A 324 2.22 14.26 6.39
N THR A 325 3.02 13.31 5.93
CA THR A 325 3.43 12.14 6.75
C THR A 325 4.89 12.23 7.18
N GLY A 326 5.29 11.43 8.16
CA GLY A 326 6.70 11.30 8.52
C GLY A 326 7.31 12.57 9.13
N VAL A 327 6.55 13.35 9.90
CA VAL A 327 7.07 14.57 10.56
C VAL A 327 7.96 14.28 11.77
N GLY A 328 7.92 13.05 12.29
CA GLY A 328 8.61 12.62 13.51
C GLY A 328 7.81 12.89 14.78
N ALA A 329 8.02 12.05 15.80
CA ALA A 329 7.26 12.08 17.05
C ALA A 329 7.40 13.43 17.81
N ASP A 330 8.62 13.98 17.87
CA ASP A 330 8.88 15.25 18.54
C ASP A 330 8.16 16.42 17.86
N ALA A 331 8.13 16.43 16.54
CA ALA A 331 7.43 17.47 15.79
C ALA A 331 5.90 17.32 15.94
N LEU A 332 5.39 16.09 15.90
CA LEU A 332 3.97 15.81 16.13
C LEU A 332 3.52 16.30 17.52
N ALA A 333 4.34 16.06 18.55
CA ALA A 333 4.07 16.55 19.91
C ALA A 333 4.00 18.08 19.99
N ARG A 334 4.87 18.77 19.26
CA ARG A 334 4.86 20.25 19.17
C ARG A 334 3.63 20.78 18.42
N LEU A 335 3.20 20.09 17.37
CA LEU A 335 1.99 20.43 16.60
C LEU A 335 0.71 20.25 17.42
N ALA A 336 0.69 19.33 18.39
CA ALA A 336 -0.41 19.10 19.32
C ALA A 336 -0.59 20.22 20.38
N SER A 337 -0.34 21.47 19.99
CA SER A 337 -0.48 22.65 20.84
C SER A 337 -1.94 23.10 21.05
N GLY A 338 -2.88 22.54 20.29
CA GLY A 338 -4.28 22.97 20.25
C GLY A 338 -4.52 24.28 19.50
N ARG A 339 -3.46 24.89 18.93
CA ARG A 339 -3.54 26.05 18.05
C ARG A 339 -3.95 25.65 16.62
N PRO A 340 -4.42 26.61 15.81
CA PRO A 340 -4.62 26.37 14.38
C PRO A 340 -3.29 26.00 13.72
N LEU A 341 -3.35 25.00 12.84
CA LEU A 341 -2.26 24.54 12.01
C LEU A 341 -2.61 24.81 10.57
N GLU A 342 -1.70 25.42 9.82
CA GLU A 342 -1.76 25.43 8.37
C GLU A 342 -0.98 24.24 7.83
N VAL A 343 -1.68 23.35 7.13
CA VAL A 343 -1.09 22.19 6.46
C VAL A 343 -1.07 22.47 4.97
N ASP A 344 0.12 22.36 4.37
CA ASP A 344 0.31 22.31 2.92
C ASP A 344 0.82 20.92 2.54
N GLY A 345 -0.12 20.09 2.09
CA GLY A 345 0.16 18.73 1.64
C GLY A 345 0.87 18.67 0.29
N THR A 346 0.89 19.77 -0.48
CA THR A 346 1.66 19.88 -1.72
C THR A 346 3.13 20.15 -1.44
N ALA A 347 3.43 21.01 -0.47
CA ALA A 347 4.81 21.34 -0.07
C ALA A 347 5.38 20.41 1.02
N GLY A 348 4.54 19.63 1.70
CA GLY A 348 4.96 18.76 2.79
C GLY A 348 5.28 19.55 4.07
N THR A 349 4.55 20.63 4.34
CA THR A 349 4.83 21.54 5.47
C THR A 349 3.63 21.73 6.37
N VAL A 350 3.89 21.90 7.67
CA VAL A 350 2.88 22.24 8.68
C VAL A 350 3.37 23.44 9.49
N ALA A 351 2.61 24.52 9.55
CA ALA A 351 2.95 25.72 10.31
C ALA A 351 1.96 25.95 11.44
N VAL A 352 2.47 26.27 12.64
CA VAL A 352 1.62 26.68 13.76
C VAL A 352 1.24 28.15 13.60
N ARG A 353 -0.06 28.46 13.71
CA ARG A 353 -0.61 29.81 13.60
C ARG A 353 -1.02 30.39 14.96
#